data_AF-A0A1E4G320-F1
#
_entry.id   AF-A0A1E4G320-F1
#
_cell.length_a   1.000
_cell.length_b   1.000
_cell.length_c   1.000
_cell.angle_alpha   90.00
_cell.angle_beta   90.00
_cell.angle_gamma   90.00
#
_symmetry.space_group_name_H-M   'P 1'
#
loop_
_entity.id
_entity.type
_entity.pdbx_description
1 polymer ?
#
loop_
_entity_poly.entity_id
_entity_poly.type
_entity_poly.pdbx_seq_one_letter_code
_entity_poly.pdbx_strand_id
1 'polypeptide(L)'
;MLCSGNIEHAGDVVKLNLTRRMKNRIRSGAEFSDEQLAQLRELSEVIYASLRLLPAALSTDDVRASARLAAQKDVFRELEQDFISRHMTSTLNKANLSQISALFVDLIRDMHRINSHIASAGYPILSAAGLLNSTRLADW
;
A
#
# COMPACT_ATOMS: atom_id res chain seq x y z
N MET A 1 -22.43 -5.00 -2.20
CA MET A 1 -21.91 -5.71 -1.01
C MET A 1 -20.39 -5.92 -0.99
N LEU A 2 -19.67 -5.92 -2.12
CA LEU A 2 -18.21 -6.18 -2.16
C LEU A 2 -17.31 -5.09 -1.54
N CYS A 3 -17.69 -3.80 -1.56
CA CYS A 3 -16.85 -2.72 -1.02
C CYS A 3 -16.67 -2.76 0.51
N SER A 4 -17.65 -3.31 1.25
CA SER A 4 -17.54 -3.42 2.71
C SER A 4 -16.40 -4.35 3.12
N GLY A 5 -16.26 -5.50 2.43
CA GLY A 5 -15.21 -6.47 2.72
C GLY A 5 -13.81 -5.96 2.36
N ASN A 6 -13.66 -5.17 1.30
CA ASN A 6 -12.37 -4.59 0.94
C ASN A 6 -11.88 -3.57 1.97
N ILE A 7 -12.77 -2.72 2.48
CA ILE A 7 -12.44 -1.75 3.54
C ILE A 7 -12.17 -2.46 4.86
N GLU A 8 -12.95 -3.50 5.18
CA GLU A 8 -12.72 -4.37 6.33
C GLU A 8 -11.34 -5.05 6.26
N HIS A 9 -10.97 -5.60 5.11
CA HIS A 9 -9.65 -6.19 4.91
C HIS A 9 -8.51 -5.16 5.02
N ALA A 10 -8.70 -3.94 4.53
CA ALA A 10 -7.74 -2.85 4.77
C ALA A 10 -7.59 -2.57 6.28
N GLY A 11 -8.71 -2.53 7.01
CA GLY A 11 -8.75 -2.39 8.46
C GLY A 11 -8.04 -3.54 9.19
N ASP A 12 -8.22 -4.77 8.74
CA ASP A 12 -7.55 -5.94 9.30
C ASP A 12 -6.04 -5.91 9.07
N VAL A 13 -5.56 -5.49 7.90
CA VAL A 13 -4.12 -5.36 7.66
C VAL A 13 -3.51 -4.29 8.59
N VAL A 14 -4.20 -3.15 8.79
CA VAL A 14 -3.77 -2.12 9.75
C VAL A 14 -3.75 -2.67 11.19
N LYS A 15 -4.83 -3.33 11.61
CA LYS A 15 -5.03 -3.78 13.00
C LYS A 15 -4.15 -4.97 13.37
N LEU A 16 -4.02 -5.96 12.48
CA LEU A 16 -3.39 -7.25 12.79
C LEU A 16 -1.91 -7.32 12.37
N ASN A 17 -1.52 -6.64 11.29
CA ASN A 17 -0.17 -6.73 10.74
C ASN A 17 0.66 -5.50 11.06
N LEU A 18 0.21 -4.31 10.65
CA LEU A 18 0.99 -3.08 10.77
C LEU A 18 1.24 -2.70 12.24
N THR A 19 0.17 -2.70 13.04
CA THR A 19 0.24 -2.37 14.48
C THR A 19 1.13 -3.37 15.25
N ARG A 20 1.01 -4.66 14.94
CA ARG A 20 1.83 -5.71 15.56
C ARG A 20 3.31 -5.55 15.23
N ARG A 21 3.64 -5.26 13.97
CA ARG A 21 5.03 -5.04 13.54
C ARG A 21 5.62 -3.76 14.14
N MET A 22 4.85 -2.67 14.22
CA MET A 22 5.30 -1.45 14.90
C MET A 22 5.52 -1.68 16.40
N LYS A 23 4.62 -2.42 17.08
CA LYS A 23 4.82 -2.79 18.49
C LYS A 23 6.06 -3.66 18.70
N ASN A 24 6.32 -4.62 17.81
CA ASN A 24 7.52 -5.45 17.86
C ASN A 24 8.79 -4.62 17.61
N ARG A 25 8.77 -3.66 16.69
CA ARG A 25 9.86 -2.70 16.45
C ARG A 25 10.20 -1.93 17.73
N ILE A 26 9.19 -1.30 18.34
CA ILE A 26 9.34 -0.54 19.60
C ILE A 26 9.94 -1.43 20.70
N ARG A 27 9.44 -2.67 20.83
CA ARG A 27 9.93 -3.62 21.83
C ARG A 27 11.35 -4.14 21.56
N SER A 28 11.79 -4.17 20.29
CA SER A 28 13.11 -4.67 19.88
C SER A 28 14.22 -3.61 19.86
N GLY A 29 13.90 -2.32 20.04
CA GLY A 29 14.89 -1.23 19.93
C GLY A 29 15.41 -1.00 18.50
N ALA A 30 14.80 -1.61 17.49
CA ALA A 30 15.17 -1.42 16.09
C ALA A 30 14.82 -0.01 15.61
N GLU A 31 15.81 0.77 15.20
CA GLU A 31 15.64 2.11 14.63
C GLU A 31 15.79 2.11 13.10
N PHE A 32 14.85 2.76 12.41
CA PHE A 32 14.96 3.05 10.99
C PHE A 32 15.77 4.33 10.81
N SER A 33 16.48 4.42 9.69
CA SER A 33 17.12 5.68 9.30
C SER A 33 16.08 6.75 8.95
N ASP A 34 16.51 8.00 8.91
CA ASP A 34 15.67 9.12 8.47
C ASP A 34 15.15 8.93 7.03
N GLU A 35 15.97 8.35 6.15
CA GLU A 35 15.57 8.01 4.79
C GLU A 35 14.43 6.97 4.78
N GLN A 36 14.55 5.91 5.56
CA GLN A 36 13.51 4.89 5.69
C GLN A 36 12.21 5.48 6.27
N LEU A 37 12.32 6.38 7.25
CA LEU A 37 11.15 7.08 7.80
C LEU A 37 10.49 8.01 6.78
N ALA A 38 11.27 8.72 5.97
CA ALA A 38 10.77 9.56 4.89
C ALA A 38 10.02 8.72 3.83
N GLN A 39 10.58 7.58 3.43
CA GLN A 39 9.95 6.64 2.50
C GLN A 39 8.62 6.10 3.04
N LEU A 40 8.55 5.70 4.32
CA LEU A 40 7.30 5.24 4.92
C LEU A 40 6.24 6.35 5.00
N ARG A 41 6.65 7.60 5.24
CA ARG A 41 5.73 8.74 5.20
C ARG A 41 5.17 8.96 3.80
N GLU A 42 6.02 8.91 2.78
CA GLU A 42 5.58 9.09 1.39
C GLU A 42 4.57 8.02 0.95
N LEU A 43 4.80 6.75 1.29
CA LEU A 43 3.82 5.68 1.07
C LEU A 43 2.52 5.90 1.85
N SER A 44 2.61 6.46 3.07
CA SER A 44 1.43 6.77 3.88
C SER A 44 0.58 7.86 3.23
N GLU A 45 1.21 8.87 2.61
CA GLU A 45 0.49 9.92 1.88
C GLU A 45 -0.30 9.37 0.70
N VAL A 46 0.22 8.35 -0.02
CA VAL A 46 -0.55 7.67 -1.07
C VAL A 46 -1.79 6.96 -0.51
N ILE A 47 -1.64 6.27 0.63
CA ILE A 47 -2.78 5.64 1.31
C ILE A 47 -3.81 6.69 1.74
N TYR A 48 -3.37 7.81 2.31
CA TYR A 48 -4.26 8.91 2.70
C TYR A 48 -4.98 9.51 1.49
N ALA A 49 -4.28 9.70 0.36
CA ALA A 49 -4.90 10.16 -0.88
C ALA A 49 -5.98 9.18 -1.36
N SER A 50 -5.73 7.88 -1.34
CA SER A 50 -6.72 6.84 -1.65
C SER A 50 -7.94 6.92 -0.73
N LEU A 51 -7.75 7.06 0.59
CA LEU A 51 -8.84 7.18 1.55
C LEU A 51 -9.69 8.43 1.31
N ARG A 52 -9.08 9.55 0.90
CA ARG A 52 -9.80 10.80 0.58
C ARG A 52 -10.64 10.69 -0.68
N LEU A 53 -10.25 9.85 -1.64
CA LEU A 53 -11.02 9.58 -2.87
C LEU A 53 -12.17 8.60 -2.64
N LEU A 54 -12.09 7.78 -1.59
CA LEU A 54 -13.02 6.69 -1.33
C LEU A 54 -14.50 7.15 -1.23
N PRO A 55 -14.88 8.22 -0.51
CA PRO A 55 -16.27 8.64 -0.45
C PRO A 55 -16.83 9.03 -1.82
N ALA A 56 -16.07 9.79 -2.62
CA ALA A 56 -16.49 10.21 -3.96
C ALA A 56 -16.62 9.01 -4.91
N ALA A 57 -15.68 8.07 -4.83
CA ALA A 57 -15.73 6.82 -5.59
C ALA A 57 -16.83 5.85 -5.12
N LEU A 58 -17.52 6.12 -4.01
CA LEU A 58 -18.60 5.26 -3.49
C LEU A 58 -19.98 5.92 -3.58
N SER A 59 -20.05 7.25 -3.57
CA SER A 59 -21.30 7.99 -3.35
C SER A 59 -22.07 8.32 -4.62
N THR A 60 -21.51 8.06 -5.78
CA THR A 60 -22.07 8.35 -7.11
C THR A 60 -21.31 7.50 -8.12
N ASP A 61 -21.88 7.18 -9.28
CA ASP A 61 -21.16 6.57 -10.43
C ASP A 61 -20.09 7.54 -11.01
N ASP A 62 -19.31 8.18 -10.15
CA ASP A 62 -18.19 9.04 -10.47
C ASP A 62 -17.02 8.16 -10.90
N VAL A 63 -17.14 7.69 -12.14
CA VAL A 63 -16.13 6.95 -12.87
C VAL A 63 -14.75 7.63 -12.78
N ARG A 64 -14.71 8.96 -12.72
CA ARG A 64 -13.46 9.72 -12.68
C ARG A 64 -12.80 9.61 -11.31
N ALA A 65 -13.57 9.70 -10.21
CA ALA A 65 -13.08 9.42 -8.87
C ALA A 65 -12.64 7.96 -8.71
N SER A 66 -13.42 7.00 -9.22
CA SER A 66 -13.08 5.57 -9.21
C SER A 66 -11.79 5.27 -9.99
N ALA A 67 -11.58 5.92 -11.14
CA ALA A 67 -10.35 5.78 -11.92
C ALA A 67 -9.13 6.32 -11.17
N ARG A 68 -9.27 7.50 -10.55
CA ARG A 68 -8.20 8.09 -9.72
C ARG A 68 -7.86 7.21 -8.52
N LEU A 69 -8.88 6.63 -7.88
CA LEU A 69 -8.71 5.71 -6.76
C LEU A 69 -7.99 4.42 -7.19
N ALA A 70 -8.40 3.82 -8.31
CA ALA A 70 -7.74 2.64 -8.88
C ALA A 70 -6.27 2.91 -9.23
N ALA A 71 -5.98 4.08 -9.81
CA ALA A 71 -4.63 4.49 -10.20
C ALA A 71 -3.67 4.67 -9.00
N GLN A 72 -4.18 4.92 -7.79
CA GLN A 72 -3.31 4.99 -6.59
C GLN A 72 -2.58 3.68 -6.32
N LYS A 73 -3.09 2.54 -6.80
CA LYS A 73 -2.39 1.25 -6.71
C LYS A 73 -1.09 1.26 -7.51
N ASP A 74 -1.12 1.83 -8.72
CA ASP A 74 0.06 1.91 -9.58
C ASP A 74 1.08 2.91 -9.04
N VAL A 75 0.61 4.09 -8.57
CA VAL A 75 1.47 5.09 -7.88
C VAL A 75 2.20 4.45 -6.69
N PHE A 76 1.50 3.67 -5.87
CA PHE A 76 2.13 3.00 -4.73
C PHE A 76 3.17 1.98 -5.19
N ARG A 77 2.85 1.19 -6.22
CA ARG A 77 3.75 0.16 -6.76
C ARG A 77 5.05 0.77 -7.30
N GLU A 78 4.98 1.91 -7.97
CA GLU A 78 6.18 2.61 -8.49
C GLU A 78 7.09 3.05 -7.35
N LEU A 79 6.54 3.67 -6.31
CA LEU A 79 7.30 4.07 -5.12
C LEU A 79 7.87 2.87 -4.35
N GLU A 80 7.09 1.81 -4.17
CA GLU A 80 7.56 0.57 -3.54
C GLU A 80 8.77 -0.01 -4.28
N GLN A 81 8.68 -0.11 -5.62
CA GLN A 81 9.78 -0.62 -6.44
C GLN A 81 11.04 0.23 -6.30
N ASP A 82 10.92 1.55 -6.42
CA ASP A 82 12.04 2.46 -6.26
C ASP A 82 12.67 2.34 -4.86
N PHE A 83 11.86 2.34 -3.80
CA PHE A 83 12.36 2.29 -2.42
C PHE A 83 13.04 0.96 -2.11
N ILE A 84 12.46 -0.16 -2.54
CA ILE A 84 13.06 -1.49 -2.36
C ILE A 84 14.36 -1.60 -3.14
N SER A 85 14.41 -1.12 -4.39
CA SER A 85 15.63 -1.15 -5.22
C SER A 85 16.76 -0.31 -4.61
N ARG A 86 16.47 0.91 -4.13
CA ARG A 86 17.44 1.76 -3.43
C ARG A 86 17.93 1.11 -2.14
N HIS A 87 17.02 0.55 -1.35
CA HIS A 87 17.34 -0.14 -0.10
C HIS A 87 18.21 -1.39 -0.30
N MET A 88 17.92 -2.20 -1.32
CA MET A 88 18.72 -3.37 -1.68
C MET A 88 20.14 -2.97 -2.12
N THR A 89 20.26 -1.94 -2.97
CA THR A 89 21.57 -1.44 -3.43
C THR A 89 22.44 -0.95 -2.27
N SER A 90 21.84 -0.25 -1.30
CA SER A 90 22.53 0.22 -0.09
C SER A 90 22.94 -0.93 0.85
N THR A 91 22.15 -2.01 0.88
CA THR A 91 22.38 -3.15 1.79
C THR A 91 23.39 -4.15 1.23
N LEU A 92 23.52 -4.34 -0.08
CA LEU A 92 24.52 -5.24 -0.69
C LEU A 92 25.97 -4.87 -0.31
N ASN A 93 26.22 -3.60 0.01
CA ASN A 93 27.52 -3.12 0.48
C ASN A 93 27.79 -3.39 1.98
N LYS A 94 26.81 -3.94 2.71
CA LYS A 94 26.90 -4.28 4.13
C LYS A 94 26.70 -5.80 4.24
N ALA A 95 27.76 -6.52 4.61
CA ALA A 95 27.87 -7.98 4.51
C ALA A 95 26.82 -8.82 5.31
N ASN A 96 25.78 -8.22 5.89
CA ASN A 96 24.64 -8.91 6.48
C ASN A 96 23.36 -8.08 6.33
N LEU A 97 22.29 -8.70 5.80
CA LEU A 97 20.95 -8.11 5.82
C LEU A 97 20.46 -8.07 7.27
N SER A 98 20.35 -6.88 7.86
CA SER A 98 19.93 -6.75 9.26
C SER A 98 18.45 -7.11 9.44
N GLN A 99 18.06 -7.54 10.64
CA GLN A 99 16.65 -7.75 11.00
C GLN A 99 15.77 -6.51 10.75
N ILE A 100 16.36 -5.31 10.88
CA ILE A 100 15.71 -4.02 10.60
C ILE A 100 15.41 -3.88 9.10
N SER A 101 16.33 -4.33 8.24
CA SER A 101 16.16 -4.33 6.78
C SER A 101 14.97 -5.20 6.36
N ALA A 102 14.85 -6.41 6.93
CA ALA A 102 13.70 -7.27 6.68
C ALA A 102 12.37 -6.65 7.16
N LEU A 103 12.38 -6.05 8.36
CA LEU A 103 11.19 -5.39 8.93
C LEU A 103 10.73 -4.19 8.09
N PHE A 104 11.68 -3.44 7.51
CA PHE A 104 11.38 -2.32 6.63
C PHE A 104 10.64 -2.77 5.36
N VAL A 105 11.17 -3.76 4.65
CA VAL A 105 10.55 -4.27 3.42
C VAL A 105 9.18 -4.89 3.72
N ASP A 106 9.06 -5.64 4.80
CA ASP A 106 7.78 -6.21 5.24
C ASP A 106 6.71 -5.13 5.51
N LEU A 107 7.11 -3.99 6.08
CA LEU A 107 6.21 -2.89 6.36
C LEU A 107 5.72 -2.23 5.06
N ILE A 108 6.61 -2.02 4.08
CA ILE A 108 6.25 -1.50 2.75
C ILE A 108 5.21 -2.43 2.09
N ARG A 109 5.43 -3.75 2.11
CA ARG A 109 4.48 -4.72 1.53
C ARG A 109 3.11 -4.68 2.21
N ASP A 110 3.08 -4.58 3.54
CA ASP A 110 1.81 -4.46 4.28
C ASP A 110 1.08 -3.16 3.91
N MET A 111 1.80 -2.05 3.73
CA MET A 111 1.24 -0.79 3.26
C MET A 111 0.70 -0.88 1.82
N HIS A 112 1.39 -1.57 0.91
CA HIS A 112 0.88 -1.81 -0.45
C HIS A 112 -0.42 -2.61 -0.44
N ARG A 113 -0.51 -3.63 0.42
CA ARG A 113 -1.75 -4.42 0.59
C ARG A 113 -2.91 -3.55 1.06
N ILE A 114 -2.68 -2.69 2.06
CA ILE A 114 -3.68 -1.71 2.52
C ILE A 114 -4.15 -0.84 1.35
N ASN A 115 -3.21 -0.23 0.62
CA ASN A 115 -3.56 0.65 -0.50
C ASN A 115 -4.31 -0.11 -1.60
N SER A 116 -3.92 -1.34 -1.91
CA SER A 116 -4.58 -2.19 -2.91
C SER A 116 -6.03 -2.52 -2.54
N HIS A 117 -6.30 -2.79 -1.26
CA HIS A 117 -7.66 -3.02 -0.77
C HIS A 117 -8.53 -1.76 -0.84
N ILE A 118 -7.96 -0.59 -0.56
CA ILE A 118 -8.69 0.68 -0.70
C ILE A 118 -8.94 0.99 -2.18
N ALA A 119 -7.92 0.85 -3.03
CA ALA A 119 -8.00 1.12 -4.47
C ALA A 119 -9.01 0.22 -5.19
N SER A 120 -9.17 -1.05 -4.74
CA SER A 120 -10.11 -2.00 -5.35
C SER A 120 -11.57 -1.62 -5.16
N ALA A 121 -11.90 -0.70 -4.24
CA ALA A 121 -13.24 -0.17 -4.10
C ALA A 121 -13.71 0.61 -5.35
N GLY A 122 -12.79 1.11 -6.19
CA GLY A 122 -13.12 1.74 -7.46
C GLY A 122 -13.44 0.78 -8.61
N TYR A 123 -13.03 -0.50 -8.50
CA TYR A 123 -13.17 -1.46 -9.60
C TYR A 123 -14.61 -1.76 -10.03
N PRO A 124 -15.61 -1.92 -9.12
CA PRO A 124 -16.97 -2.20 -9.54
C PRO A 124 -17.56 -1.13 -10.48
N ILE A 125 -17.31 0.15 -10.20
CA ILE A 125 -17.80 1.26 -11.03
C ILE A 125 -17.06 1.31 -12.36
N LEU A 126 -15.74 1.11 -12.37
CA LEU A 126 -14.96 1.04 -13.61
C LEU A 126 -15.39 -0.15 -14.48
N SER A 127 -15.75 -1.28 -13.86
CA SER A 127 -16.26 -2.47 -14.54
C SER A 127 -17.61 -2.18 -15.20
N ALA A 128 -18.54 -1.59 -14.44
CA ALA A 128 -19.85 -1.19 -14.94
C ALA A 128 -19.75 -0.17 -16.09
N ALA A 129 -18.74 0.70 -16.07
CA ALA A 129 -18.46 1.66 -17.13
C ALA A 129 -17.70 1.07 -18.35
N GLY A 130 -17.33 -0.21 -18.31
CA GLY A 130 -16.56 -0.86 -19.40
C GLY A 130 -15.10 -0.39 -19.50
N LEU A 131 -14.55 0.21 -18.44
CA LEU A 131 -13.21 0.81 -18.41
C LEU A 131 -12.15 -0.09 -17.75
N LEU A 132 -12.54 -1.26 -17.24
CA LEU A 132 -11.60 -2.29 -16.84
C LEU A 132 -11.26 -3.15 -18.05
N ASN A 133 -10.11 -2.87 -18.68
CA ASN A 133 -9.46 -3.86 -19.51
C ASN A 133 -9.10 -5.05 -18.60
N SER A 134 -9.45 -6.26 -19.03
CA SER A 134 -9.30 -7.55 -18.33
C SER A 134 -7.85 -7.98 -18.06
N THR A 135 -6.93 -7.04 -17.92
CA THR A 135 -5.50 -7.28 -17.95
C THR A 135 -4.82 -6.70 -16.72
N ARG A 136 -4.44 -7.62 -15.82
CA ARG A 136 -3.27 -7.68 -14.93
C ARG A 136 -3.70 -8.29 -13.58
N LEU A 137 -3.40 -9.54 -13.19
CA LEU A 137 -2.56 -10.63 -13.71
C LEU A 137 -2.86 -11.86 -12.82
N ALA A 138 -2.52 -13.06 -13.30
CA ALA A 138 -2.25 -14.20 -12.45
C ALA A 138 -1.07 -13.90 -11.49
N ASP A 139 -1.14 -14.57 -10.35
CA ASP A 139 -0.06 -14.96 -9.44
C ASP A 139 0.60 -13.95 -8.47
N TRP A 140 0.78 -14.53 -7.29
CA TRP A 140 1.47 -14.11 -6.07
C TRP A 140 2.92 -14.56 -6.09
#